data_AF-A0AA38NLS0-F1
#
_entry.id   AF-A0AA38NLS0-F1
#
_cell.length_a   1.000
_cell.length_b   1.000
_cell.length_c   1.000
_cell.angle_alpha   90.00
_cell.angle_beta   90.00
_cell.angle_gamma   90.00
#
_symmetry.space_group_name_H-M   'P 1'
#
loop_
_entity.id
_entity.type
_entity.pdbx_description
1 polymer ?
#
loop_
_entity_poly.entity_id
_entity_poly.type
_entity_poly.pdbx_seq_one_letter_code
_entity_poly.pdbx_strand_id
1 'polypeptide(L)'
;MIVDEFSLKHPDNRHRRRSSRILPLDPSDPIFIQVERLFSKGWRHRQKIRPVVQRVFKILSSDESLEAYAIHKSQVQAFNLLSRYKKGANEQLCFHGTRRSCTLGDDSNQVFLCNSTECSLCCIIRGSFDVAKCGTVNSFKRFGSGIYTTSCSSKADDYYSAGRSRQQHPRNLRVLLLNRVVVGKPHNRRHNATHMNQPPSGYHSVVGLPGVDLNYEETVVYRNDAIRPAYLVVYGPQSSMEQPVEVQSDVLLPPPSINQKSLARNVSKAHALLSALFTTPLAV
;
A
#
# COMPACT_ATOMS: atom_id res chain seq x y z
N MET A 1 2.23 14.81 -28.37
CA MET A 1 2.96 14.49 -27.12
C MET A 1 2.08 13.50 -26.36
N ILE A 2 2.54 12.27 -26.11
CA ILE A 2 1.77 11.32 -25.30
C ILE A 2 1.79 11.87 -23.87
N VAL A 3 0.62 12.22 -23.33
CA VAL A 3 0.49 12.69 -21.95
C VAL A 3 0.83 11.50 -21.04
N ASP A 4 1.76 11.67 -20.11
CA ASP A 4 2.14 10.58 -19.19
C ASP A 4 0.92 10.14 -18.37
N GLU A 5 0.70 8.84 -18.25
CA GLU A 5 -0.49 8.28 -17.62
C GLU A 5 -0.62 8.65 -16.12
N PHE A 6 0.44 9.12 -15.46
CA PHE A 6 0.43 9.59 -14.07
C PHE A 6 0.20 11.11 -13.97
N SER A 7 -0.03 11.80 -15.10
CA SER A 7 -0.30 13.23 -15.11
C SER A 7 -1.64 13.55 -14.45
N LEU A 8 -1.65 14.60 -13.61
CA LEU A 8 -2.87 15.21 -13.08
C LEU A 8 -3.83 15.70 -14.18
N LYS A 9 -3.32 15.99 -15.38
CA LYS A 9 -4.12 16.48 -16.52
C LYS A 9 -4.54 15.37 -17.48
N HIS A 10 -4.09 14.12 -17.26
CA HIS A 10 -4.47 13.00 -18.11
C HIS A 10 -6.00 12.81 -18.11
N PRO A 11 -6.65 12.62 -19.27
CA PRO A 11 -8.10 12.47 -19.36
C PRO A 11 -8.66 11.36 -18.47
N ASP A 12 -7.97 10.23 -18.39
CA ASP A 12 -8.40 9.08 -17.58
C ASP A 12 -8.24 9.28 -16.07
N ASN A 13 -7.47 10.29 -15.65
CA ASN A 13 -7.27 10.62 -14.23
C ASN A 13 -8.26 11.69 -13.73
N ARG A 14 -9.30 12.01 -14.53
CA ARG A 14 -10.32 12.99 -14.16
C ARG A 14 -11.32 12.39 -13.18
N HIS A 15 -11.04 12.47 -11.89
CA HIS A 15 -11.95 12.02 -10.83
C HIS A 15 -12.76 13.16 -10.19
N ARG A 16 -13.90 12.79 -9.57
CA ARG A 16 -14.93 13.66 -8.96
C ARG A 16 -14.44 14.66 -7.89
N ARG A 17 -13.19 14.58 -7.42
CA ARG A 17 -12.59 15.51 -6.45
C ARG A 17 -11.27 16.04 -7.01
N ARG A 18 -11.35 17.17 -7.73
CA ARG A 18 -10.28 17.81 -8.54
C ARG A 18 -8.92 18.05 -7.86
N SER A 19 -8.79 17.80 -6.55
CA SER A 19 -7.58 18.06 -5.75
C SER A 19 -6.89 16.81 -5.20
N SER A 20 -7.41 15.59 -5.43
CA SER A 20 -6.74 14.38 -4.95
C SER A 20 -5.44 14.11 -5.71
N ARG A 21 -4.37 13.77 -4.96
CA ARG A 21 -3.08 13.35 -5.54
C ARG A 21 -2.94 11.85 -5.67
N ILE A 22 -3.88 11.08 -5.13
CA ILE A 22 -3.89 9.62 -5.26
C ILE A 22 -5.28 9.12 -5.67
N LEU A 23 -5.33 8.05 -6.46
CA LEU A 23 -6.55 7.47 -7.01
C LEU A 23 -6.64 6.00 -6.62
N PRO A 24 -7.72 5.54 -5.96
CA PRO A 24 -7.85 4.13 -5.63
C PRO A 24 -7.98 3.30 -6.92
N LEU A 25 -7.26 2.17 -6.96
CA LEU A 25 -7.41 1.17 -8.01
C LEU A 25 -8.37 0.08 -7.53
N ASP A 26 -9.21 -0.40 -8.44
CA ASP A 26 -10.06 -1.55 -8.18
C ASP A 26 -9.20 -2.83 -8.02
N PRO A 27 -9.53 -3.76 -7.12
CA PRO A 27 -8.79 -5.02 -6.99
C PRO A 27 -8.72 -5.86 -8.27
N SER A 28 -9.69 -5.72 -9.17
CA SER A 28 -9.70 -6.38 -10.48
C SER A 28 -8.84 -5.67 -11.55
N ASP A 29 -8.34 -4.46 -11.25
CA ASP A 29 -7.48 -3.71 -12.16
C ASP A 29 -6.17 -4.49 -12.43
N PRO A 30 -5.76 -4.70 -13.69
CA PRO A 30 -4.52 -5.37 -14.02
C PRO A 30 -3.27 -4.78 -13.34
N ILE A 31 -3.26 -3.47 -13.11
CA ILE A 31 -2.20 -2.76 -12.39
C ILE A 31 -2.22 -3.11 -10.90
N PHE A 32 -3.41 -3.18 -10.27
CA PHE A 32 -3.52 -3.65 -8.88
C PHE A 32 -2.91 -5.05 -8.75
N ILE A 33 -3.32 -5.98 -9.62
CA ILE A 33 -2.84 -7.36 -9.64
C ILE A 33 -1.31 -7.41 -9.85
N GLN A 34 -0.77 -6.57 -10.73
CA GLN A 34 0.68 -6.47 -10.95
C GLN A 34 1.41 -6.00 -9.68
N VAL A 35 0.91 -4.94 -9.04
CA VAL A 35 1.48 -4.39 -7.80
C VAL A 35 1.45 -5.43 -6.68
N GLU A 36 0.35 -6.16 -6.52
CA GLU A 36 0.22 -7.22 -5.52
C GLU A 36 1.22 -8.38 -5.78
N ARG A 37 1.38 -8.80 -7.04
CA ARG A 37 2.37 -9.82 -7.42
C ARG A 37 3.80 -9.36 -7.12
N LEU A 38 4.14 -8.11 -7.45
CA LEU A 38 5.45 -7.53 -7.15
C LEU A 38 5.69 -7.47 -5.64
N PHE A 39 4.69 -7.04 -4.87
CA PHE A 39 4.75 -6.97 -3.42
C PHE A 39 4.98 -8.35 -2.80
N SER A 40 4.17 -9.33 -3.20
CA SER A 40 4.24 -10.71 -2.69
C SER A 40 5.57 -11.39 -3.03
N LYS A 41 6.04 -11.24 -4.29
CA LYS A 41 7.35 -11.73 -4.73
C LYS A 41 8.51 -11.02 -4.04
N GLY A 42 8.34 -9.74 -3.70
CA GLY A 42 9.29 -8.94 -2.95
C GLY A 42 9.37 -9.28 -1.46
N TRP A 43 8.44 -10.08 -0.92
CA TRP A 43 8.40 -10.44 0.49
C TRP A 43 9.32 -11.63 0.79
N ARG A 44 10.62 -11.36 0.94
CA ARG A 44 11.71 -12.35 1.01
C ARG A 44 12.30 -12.55 2.41
N HIS A 45 11.93 -11.74 3.40
CA HIS A 45 12.33 -11.96 4.80
C HIS A 45 11.54 -13.12 5.40
N ARG A 46 12.22 -14.24 5.67
CA ARG A 46 11.60 -15.49 6.13
C ARG A 46 10.97 -15.38 7.53
N GLN A 47 11.55 -14.54 8.37
CA GLN A 47 11.11 -14.29 9.74
C GLN A 47 9.90 -13.36 9.84
N LYS A 48 9.52 -12.68 8.75
CA LYS A 48 8.38 -11.75 8.75
C LYS A 48 7.14 -12.47 8.25
N ILE A 49 6.05 -12.39 9.03
CA ILE A 49 4.72 -12.80 8.56
C ILE A 49 4.40 -12.02 7.28
N ARG A 50 3.96 -12.73 6.24
CA ARG A 50 3.59 -12.11 4.97
C ARG A 50 2.24 -11.39 5.12
N PRO A 51 2.18 -10.07 4.93
CA PRO A 51 0.92 -9.32 4.97
C PRO A 51 0.18 -9.44 3.63
N VAL A 52 -1.08 -9.01 3.64
CA VAL A 52 -1.94 -8.92 2.45
C VAL A 52 -1.99 -7.48 1.96
N VAL A 53 -1.96 -7.30 0.64
CA VAL A 53 -2.22 -5.99 0.03
C VAL A 53 -3.70 -5.69 0.18
N GLN A 54 -4.01 -4.62 0.90
CA GLN A 54 -5.38 -4.22 1.19
C GLN A 54 -5.89 -3.24 0.14
N ARG A 55 -5.04 -2.30 -0.29
CA ARG A 55 -5.36 -1.28 -1.29
C ARG A 55 -4.13 -0.87 -2.08
N VAL A 56 -4.37 -0.43 -3.31
CA VAL A 56 -3.38 0.23 -4.15
C VAL A 56 -3.98 1.54 -4.64
N PHE A 57 -3.21 2.63 -4.56
CA PHE A 57 -3.58 3.90 -5.15
C PHE A 57 -2.56 4.30 -6.20
N LYS A 58 -3.00 4.74 -7.39
CA LYS A 58 -2.17 5.42 -8.38
C LYS A 58 -1.85 6.83 -7.90
N ILE A 59 -0.58 7.23 -7.96
CA ILE A 59 -0.11 8.54 -7.51
C ILE A 59 0.02 9.48 -8.69
N LEU A 60 -0.67 10.61 -8.63
CA LEU A 60 -0.64 11.62 -9.69
C LEU A 60 0.43 12.68 -9.44
N SER A 61 1.10 13.08 -10.52
CA SER A 61 2.17 14.08 -10.54
C SER A 61 1.83 15.25 -11.47
N SER A 62 2.47 16.40 -11.22
CA SER A 62 2.38 17.53 -12.14
C SER A 62 3.11 17.21 -13.45
N ASP A 63 2.67 17.82 -14.55
CA ASP A 63 3.32 17.65 -15.86
C ASP A 63 4.79 18.06 -15.81
N GLU A 64 5.11 19.18 -15.14
CA GLU A 64 6.49 19.66 -14.96
C GLU A 64 7.38 18.61 -14.29
N SER A 65 6.86 17.95 -13.25
CA SER A 65 7.59 16.87 -12.58
C SER A 65 7.79 15.66 -13.51
N LEU A 66 6.77 15.29 -14.29
CA LEU A 66 6.83 14.16 -15.20
C LEU A 66 7.69 14.44 -16.43
N GLU A 67 7.76 15.69 -16.90
CA GLU A 67 8.57 16.10 -18.03
C GLU A 67 10.06 15.95 -17.73
N ALA A 68 10.53 16.44 -16.58
CA ALA A 68 11.92 16.26 -16.16
C ALA A 68 12.31 14.77 -16.06
N TYR A 69 11.39 13.93 -15.56
CA TYR A 69 11.56 12.49 -15.52
C TYR A 69 11.61 11.86 -16.92
N ALA A 70 10.71 12.25 -17.83
CA ALA A 70 10.64 11.74 -19.19
C ALA A 70 11.88 12.13 -20.02
N ILE A 71 12.38 13.35 -19.84
CA ILE A 71 13.63 13.83 -20.45
C ILE A 71 14.79 12.96 -19.97
N HIS A 72 14.93 12.78 -18.66
CA HIS A 72 16.02 11.95 -18.11
C HIS A 72 15.92 10.49 -18.59
N LYS A 73 14.74 9.88 -18.54
CA LYS A 73 14.49 8.52 -19.06
C LYS A 73 14.89 8.38 -20.52
N SER A 74 14.56 9.37 -21.36
CA SER A 74 14.89 9.38 -22.79
C SER A 74 16.39 9.53 -23.04
N GLN A 75 17.08 10.37 -22.27
CA GLN A 75 18.54 10.50 -22.34
C GLN A 75 19.25 9.19 -21.99
N VAL A 76 18.82 8.51 -20.92
CA VAL A 76 19.37 7.21 -20.53
C VAL A 76 19.08 6.15 -21.60
N GLN A 77 17.87 6.17 -22.17
CA GLN A 77 17.52 5.27 -23.27
C GLN A 77 18.42 5.47 -24.49
N ALA A 78 18.63 6.72 -24.90
CA ALA A 78 19.52 7.07 -26.01
C ALA A 78 20.97 6.64 -25.72
N PHE A 79 21.48 6.89 -24.51
CA PHE A 79 22.80 6.43 -24.09
C PHE A 79 22.94 4.91 -24.17
N ASN A 80 21.94 4.15 -23.69
CA ASN A 80 21.96 2.70 -23.74
C ASN A 80 21.97 2.17 -25.18
N LEU A 81 21.23 2.82 -26.10
CA LEU A 81 21.24 2.47 -27.52
C LEU A 81 22.63 2.72 -28.15
N LEU A 82 23.22 3.90 -27.90
CA LEU A 82 24.54 4.27 -28.42
C LEU A 82 25.66 3.38 -27.85
N SER A 83 25.59 3.06 -26.56
CA SER A 83 26.56 2.15 -25.89
C SER A 83 26.26 0.67 -26.12
N ARG A 84 25.25 0.34 -26.93
CA ARG A 84 24.79 -1.03 -27.24
C ARG A 84 24.47 -1.86 -25.98
N TYR A 85 24.08 -1.19 -24.90
CA TYR A 85 23.64 -1.85 -23.67
C TYR A 85 22.19 -2.31 -23.81
N LYS A 86 21.97 -3.64 -23.81
CA LYS A 86 20.64 -4.26 -24.03
C LYS A 86 20.10 -5.05 -22.82
N LYS A 87 20.79 -5.02 -21.68
CA LYS A 87 20.44 -5.87 -20.53
C LYS A 87 19.46 -5.15 -19.60
N GLY A 88 18.32 -5.78 -19.33
CA GLY A 88 17.33 -5.29 -18.38
C GLY A 88 16.50 -4.11 -18.90
N ALA A 89 15.42 -3.80 -18.19
CA ALA A 89 14.58 -2.65 -18.50
C ALA A 89 15.22 -1.35 -17.99
N ASN A 90 15.16 -0.30 -18.80
CA ASN A 90 15.63 1.04 -18.45
C ASN A 90 14.88 1.60 -17.22
N GLU A 91 13.57 1.37 -17.17
CA GLU A 91 12.71 1.74 -16.05
C GLU A 91 12.27 0.47 -15.30
N GLN A 92 12.28 0.51 -13.97
CA GLN A 92 11.83 -0.57 -13.10
C GLN A 92 10.93 -0.03 -11.99
N LEU A 93 10.01 -0.88 -11.51
CA LEU A 93 9.22 -0.59 -10.32
C LEU A 93 9.98 -1.03 -9.06
N CYS A 94 10.29 -0.08 -8.17
CA CYS A 94 11.04 -0.36 -6.94
C CYS A 94 10.34 0.22 -5.70
N PHE A 95 10.34 -0.55 -4.61
CA PHE A 95 9.73 -0.18 -3.34
C PHE A 95 10.61 0.80 -2.56
N HIS A 96 9.95 1.69 -1.82
CA HIS A 96 10.56 2.60 -0.85
C HIS A 96 9.68 2.67 0.40
N GLY A 97 10.26 2.37 1.56
CA GLY A 97 9.62 2.57 2.86
C GLY A 97 10.00 3.92 3.43
N THR A 98 9.03 4.58 4.06
CA THR A 98 9.23 5.91 4.63
C THR A 98 8.28 6.15 5.79
N ARG A 99 8.42 7.30 6.46
CA ARG A 99 7.56 7.69 7.57
C ARG A 99 6.19 8.18 7.06
N ARG A 100 5.12 7.59 7.61
CA ARG A 100 3.75 8.06 7.47
C ARG A 100 3.26 8.60 8.81
N SER A 101 2.87 9.88 8.86
CA SER A 101 2.38 10.56 10.07
C SER A 101 0.90 10.97 9.97
N CYS A 102 0.15 10.36 9.06
CA CYS A 102 -1.28 10.64 8.80
C CYS A 102 -2.01 9.38 8.30
N THR A 103 -3.32 9.44 8.17
CA THR A 103 -4.21 8.32 7.78
C THR A 103 -4.36 8.09 6.26
N LEU A 104 -3.52 8.73 5.43
CA LEU A 104 -3.57 8.58 3.97
C LEU A 104 -3.58 7.11 3.54
N GLY A 105 -4.63 6.70 2.83
CA GLY A 105 -4.85 5.33 2.34
C GLY A 105 -5.48 4.35 3.32
N ASP A 106 -5.82 4.76 4.56
CA ASP A 106 -6.46 3.87 5.55
C ASP A 106 -7.84 3.38 5.08
N ASP A 107 -8.53 4.15 4.23
CA ASP A 107 -9.72 3.76 3.47
C ASP A 107 -9.71 4.41 2.06
N SER A 108 -10.71 4.09 1.22
CA SER A 108 -10.82 4.59 -0.16
C SER A 108 -11.09 6.10 -0.29
N ASN A 109 -11.54 6.75 0.78
CA ASN A 109 -11.83 8.18 0.84
C ASN A 109 -10.66 9.00 1.42
N GLN A 110 -9.73 8.38 2.14
CA GLN A 110 -8.52 9.02 2.70
C GLN A 110 -7.46 9.25 1.62
N VAL A 111 -7.75 10.16 0.69
CA VAL A 111 -6.94 10.43 -0.51
C VAL A 111 -6.26 11.81 -0.52
N PHE A 112 -6.42 12.59 0.54
CA PHE A 112 -5.82 13.92 0.66
C PHE A 112 -4.53 13.90 1.46
N LEU A 113 -3.48 14.52 0.90
CA LEU A 113 -2.18 14.62 1.57
C LEU A 113 -2.26 15.57 2.76
N CYS A 114 -1.71 15.19 3.91
CA CYS A 114 -1.51 16.13 5.02
C CYS A 114 -0.35 17.09 4.72
N ASN A 115 -0.37 18.30 5.29
CA ASN A 115 0.69 19.31 5.11
C ASN A 115 1.83 19.23 6.12
N SER A 116 1.87 18.18 6.95
CA SER A 116 2.93 18.01 7.94
C SER A 116 4.27 17.68 7.29
N THR A 117 5.31 18.44 7.63
CA THR A 117 6.71 18.17 7.24
C THR A 117 7.24 16.87 7.85
N GLU A 118 6.64 16.41 8.95
CA GLU A 118 6.92 15.14 9.62
C GLU A 118 6.35 13.92 8.87
N CYS A 119 5.56 14.13 7.82
CA CYS A 119 5.00 13.07 6.99
C CYS A 119 5.80 12.95 5.69
N SER A 120 6.97 12.29 5.76
CA SER A 120 7.84 12.04 4.59
C SER A 120 7.07 11.45 3.41
N LEU A 121 6.10 10.55 3.66
CA LEU A 121 5.21 10.02 2.64
C LEU A 121 4.48 11.12 1.86
N CYS A 122 3.78 12.02 2.54
CA CYS A 122 3.03 13.10 1.90
C CYS A 122 3.97 14.12 1.23
N CYS A 123 5.14 14.36 1.81
CA CYS A 123 6.17 15.20 1.20
C CYS A 123 6.66 14.62 -0.12
N ILE A 124 6.97 13.32 -0.17
CA ILE A 124 7.39 12.64 -1.40
C ILE A 124 6.28 12.62 -2.44
N ILE A 125 5.02 12.33 -2.06
CA ILE A 125 3.91 12.33 -3.02
C ILE A 125 3.65 13.73 -3.60
N ARG A 126 3.83 14.78 -2.80
CA ARG A 126 3.63 16.18 -3.23
C ARG A 126 4.76 16.67 -4.12
N GLY A 127 6.01 16.47 -3.69
CA GLY A 127 7.21 17.11 -4.26
C GLY A 127 8.21 16.16 -4.94
N SER A 128 7.91 14.86 -5.04
CA SER A 128 8.84 13.80 -5.45
C SER A 128 10.00 13.59 -4.45
N PHE A 129 10.94 12.72 -4.83
CA PHE A 129 12.15 12.44 -4.08
C PHE A 129 13.20 13.53 -4.28
N ASP A 130 14.04 13.69 -3.25
CA ASP A 130 15.13 14.65 -3.24
C ASP A 130 16.38 14.00 -2.64
N VAL A 131 17.46 13.93 -3.43
CA VAL A 131 18.78 13.41 -3.01
C VAL A 131 19.31 14.17 -1.80
N ALA A 132 18.99 15.47 -1.65
CA ALA A 132 19.41 16.25 -0.49
C ALA A 132 18.76 15.77 0.83
N LYS A 133 17.66 15.01 0.77
CA LYS A 133 17.05 14.36 1.94
C LYS A 133 17.71 13.03 2.31
N CYS A 134 18.68 12.55 1.52
CA CYS A 134 19.41 11.35 1.86
C CYS A 134 20.20 11.55 3.17
N GLY A 135 19.99 10.68 4.14
CA GLY A 135 20.75 10.70 5.40
C GLY A 135 20.10 11.47 6.55
N THR A 136 18.97 12.14 6.33
CA THR A 136 18.34 12.97 7.38
C THR A 136 17.66 12.16 8.47
N VAL A 137 17.29 10.90 8.18
CA VAL A 137 16.70 9.96 9.15
C VAL A 137 17.71 8.91 9.59
N ASN A 138 18.38 8.27 8.62
CA ASN A 138 19.40 7.26 8.85
C ASN A 138 20.73 7.76 8.29
N SER A 139 21.71 8.02 9.16
CA SER A 139 23.01 8.59 8.76
C SER A 139 23.85 7.61 7.93
N PHE A 140 23.70 6.30 8.16
CA PHE A 140 24.44 5.29 7.42
C PHE A 140 23.89 5.11 6.00
N LYS A 141 24.77 5.32 5.02
CA LYS A 141 24.46 5.26 3.58
C LYS A 141 25.41 4.29 2.88
N ARG A 142 24.94 3.10 2.56
CA ARG A 142 25.80 2.02 2.04
C ARG A 142 26.53 2.38 0.75
N PHE A 143 25.85 3.07 -0.14
CA PHE A 143 26.33 3.56 -1.43
C PHE A 143 26.28 5.09 -1.49
N GLY A 144 26.54 5.75 -0.36
CA GLY A 144 26.58 7.20 -0.24
C GLY A 144 25.26 7.93 -0.52
N SER A 145 25.35 9.20 -0.92
CA SER A 145 24.22 10.13 -0.98
C SER A 145 23.40 9.95 -2.25
N GLY A 146 22.37 9.13 -2.18
CA GLY A 146 21.40 8.89 -3.26
C GLY A 146 20.02 8.49 -2.73
N ILE A 147 19.10 8.21 -3.64
CA ILE A 147 17.75 7.74 -3.34
C ILE A 147 17.74 6.21 -3.38
N TYR A 148 17.44 5.60 -2.23
CA TYR A 148 17.47 4.16 -2.03
C TYR A 148 16.09 3.55 -2.25
N THR A 149 16.05 2.53 -3.09
CA THR A 149 14.87 1.72 -3.38
C THR A 149 15.26 0.24 -3.46
N THR A 150 14.28 -0.65 -3.54
CA THR A 150 14.56 -2.09 -3.61
C THR A 150 13.43 -2.86 -4.31
N SER A 151 13.78 -3.97 -4.96
CA SER A 151 12.81 -4.97 -5.44
C SER A 151 12.26 -5.86 -4.31
N CYS A 152 12.77 -5.72 -3.08
CA CYS A 152 12.39 -6.49 -1.91
C CYS A 152 11.42 -5.67 -1.02
N SER A 153 10.12 -5.85 -1.19
CA SER A 153 9.08 -5.16 -0.39
C SER A 153 9.30 -5.33 1.12
N SER A 154 9.63 -6.54 1.56
CA SER A 154 9.95 -6.82 2.98
C SER A 154 11.20 -6.11 3.52
N LYS A 155 12.12 -5.66 2.65
CA LYS A 155 13.24 -4.78 3.04
C LYS A 155 12.80 -3.33 3.10
N ALA A 156 12.04 -2.86 2.11
CA ALA A 156 11.45 -1.53 2.15
C ALA A 156 10.59 -1.36 3.41
N ASP A 157 9.88 -2.41 3.82
CA ASP A 157 9.13 -2.49 5.06
C ASP A 157 9.95 -2.16 6.32
N ASP A 158 11.25 -2.49 6.39
CA ASP A 158 12.11 -2.13 7.53
C ASP A 158 12.24 -0.61 7.73
N TYR A 159 12.01 0.17 6.66
CA TYR A 159 12.08 1.62 6.67
C TYR A 159 10.72 2.29 6.86
N TYR A 160 9.63 1.53 6.89
CA TYR A 160 8.32 2.08 7.26
C TYR A 160 8.29 2.40 8.75
N SER A 161 7.84 3.60 9.08
CA SER A 161 7.49 3.98 10.44
C SER A 161 6.16 4.73 10.46
N ALA A 162 5.32 4.38 11.43
CA ALA A 162 4.22 5.26 11.83
C ALA A 162 4.84 6.41 12.64
N GLY A 163 4.40 7.65 12.40
CA GLY A 163 4.78 8.81 13.22
C GLY A 163 4.36 8.66 14.69
N ARG A 164 4.45 9.76 15.46
CA ARG A 164 4.26 9.78 16.93
C ARG A 164 2.88 9.32 17.47
N SER A 165 1.94 8.87 16.64
CA SER A 165 0.68 8.31 17.12
C SER A 165 0.39 6.93 16.50
N ARG A 166 0.86 5.87 17.18
CA ARG A 166 0.44 4.48 16.92
C ARG A 166 -1.08 4.29 17.07
N GLN A 167 -1.74 5.16 17.84
CA GLN A 167 -3.19 5.15 18.08
C GLN A 167 -4.02 5.62 16.87
N GLN A 168 -3.40 6.21 15.84
CA GLN A 168 -4.12 6.70 14.64
C GLN A 168 -4.30 5.64 13.54
N HIS A 169 -3.76 4.42 13.70
CA HIS A 169 -3.83 3.37 12.66
C HIS A 169 -4.60 2.14 13.16
N PRO A 170 -5.94 2.20 13.18
CA PRO A 170 -6.81 1.25 13.88
C PRO A 170 -6.79 -0.21 13.35
N ARG A 171 -5.92 -0.56 12.40
CA ARG A 171 -5.89 -1.88 11.74
C ARG A 171 -4.48 -2.41 11.47
N ASN A 172 -3.44 -1.87 12.11
CA ASN A 172 -2.03 -2.20 11.83
C ASN A 172 -1.67 -2.06 10.34
N LEU A 173 -2.34 -1.17 9.61
CA LEU A 173 -2.06 -0.89 8.22
C LEU A 173 -0.74 -0.13 8.09
N ARG A 174 0.06 -0.56 7.12
CA ARG A 174 1.34 0.00 6.75
C ARG A 174 1.29 0.40 5.28
N VAL A 175 2.23 1.25 4.88
CA VAL A 175 2.32 1.68 3.50
C VAL A 175 3.74 1.61 2.95
N LEU A 176 3.85 1.29 1.67
CA LEU A 176 5.07 1.45 0.88
C LEU A 176 4.75 2.29 -0.36
N LEU A 177 5.74 3.04 -0.83
CA LEU A 177 5.71 3.61 -2.16
C LEU A 177 6.30 2.59 -3.14
N LEU A 178 5.63 2.36 -4.26
CA LEU A 178 6.19 1.69 -5.43
C LEU A 178 6.45 2.75 -6.50
N ASN A 179 7.68 2.82 -6.98
CA ASN A 179 8.18 3.98 -7.71
C ASN A 179 8.66 3.55 -9.10
N ARG A 180 8.45 4.39 -10.10
CA ARG A 180 9.10 4.26 -11.41
C ARG A 180 10.53 4.79 -11.27
N VAL A 181 11.52 3.92 -11.44
CA VAL A 181 12.95 4.23 -11.28
C VAL A 181 13.66 4.01 -12.62
N VAL A 182 14.32 5.04 -13.12
CA VAL A 182 15.22 4.95 -14.28
C VAL A 182 16.54 4.34 -13.79
N VAL A 183 16.63 3.01 -13.87
CA VAL A 183 17.82 2.24 -13.50
C VAL A 183 18.91 2.37 -14.56
N GLY A 184 18.51 2.42 -15.84
CA GLY A 184 19.44 2.44 -16.96
C GLY A 184 20.42 1.28 -16.94
N LYS A 185 21.67 1.55 -17.30
CA LYS A 185 22.81 0.66 -17.06
C LYS A 185 23.29 0.76 -15.59
N PRO A 186 23.07 -0.27 -14.74
CA PRO A 186 23.46 -0.24 -13.35
C PRO A 186 24.92 -0.65 -13.15
N HIS A 187 25.57 -0.03 -12.17
CA HIS A 187 26.86 -0.47 -11.65
C HIS A 187 26.62 -1.42 -10.48
N ASN A 188 26.81 -2.72 -10.71
CA ASN A 188 26.60 -3.74 -9.69
C ASN A 188 27.76 -3.77 -8.69
N ARG A 189 27.44 -3.72 -7.39
CA ARG A 189 28.45 -3.80 -6.31
C ARG A 189 28.03 -4.80 -5.24
N ARG A 190 29.01 -5.49 -4.64
CA ARG A 190 28.80 -6.39 -3.48
C ARG A 190 29.28 -5.79 -2.16
N HIS A 191 30.22 -4.85 -2.25
CA HIS A 191 30.80 -4.15 -1.10
C HIS A 191 30.20 -2.77 -0.92
N ASN A 192 30.35 -2.18 0.25
CA ASN A 192 29.95 -0.80 0.53
C ASN A 192 30.80 0.22 -0.26
N ALA A 193 30.25 1.40 -0.50
CA ALA A 193 30.96 2.60 -0.97
C ALA A 193 30.24 3.84 -0.45
N THR A 194 30.51 4.14 0.81
CA THR A 194 29.78 5.14 1.61
C THR A 194 29.97 6.59 1.14
N HIS A 195 30.97 6.85 0.30
CA HIS A 195 31.31 8.19 -0.19
C HIS A 195 30.78 8.51 -1.60
N MET A 196 29.98 7.63 -2.20
CA MET A 196 29.43 7.88 -3.53
C MET A 196 28.38 9.00 -3.50
N ASN A 197 28.42 9.87 -4.50
CA ASN A 197 27.42 10.91 -4.75
C ASN A 197 26.88 10.82 -6.19
N GLN A 198 27.40 9.91 -6.99
CA GLN A 198 26.99 9.62 -8.36
C GLN A 198 27.41 8.19 -8.74
N PRO A 199 26.78 7.56 -9.75
CA PRO A 199 27.28 6.31 -10.29
C PRO A 199 28.64 6.54 -11.00
N PRO A 200 29.48 5.50 -11.17
CA PRO A 200 30.70 5.62 -11.96
C PRO A 200 30.41 6.01 -13.41
N SER A 201 31.41 6.56 -14.11
CA SER A 201 31.26 6.96 -15.51
C SER A 201 30.74 5.81 -16.38
N GLY A 202 29.75 6.10 -17.23
CA GLY A 202 29.10 5.12 -18.08
C GLY A 202 28.01 4.27 -17.41
N TYR A 203 27.58 4.63 -16.20
CA TYR A 203 26.48 4.02 -15.45
C TYR A 203 25.48 5.08 -14.99
N HIS A 204 24.26 4.64 -14.67
CA HIS A 204 23.15 5.54 -14.32
C HIS A 204 22.62 5.31 -12.90
N SER A 205 22.90 4.14 -12.34
CA SER A 205 22.50 3.73 -10.99
C SER A 205 23.55 2.80 -10.39
N VAL A 206 23.42 2.53 -9.09
CA VAL A 206 24.18 1.49 -8.39
C VAL A 206 23.20 0.43 -7.91
N VAL A 207 23.52 -0.84 -8.15
CA VAL A 207 22.75 -1.97 -7.63
C VAL A 207 23.62 -2.76 -6.67
N GLY A 208 23.26 -2.73 -5.39
CA GLY A 208 23.87 -3.54 -4.35
C GLY A 208 23.38 -4.98 -4.45
N LEU A 209 24.27 -5.93 -4.66
CA LEU A 209 23.96 -7.36 -4.76
C LEU A 209 24.15 -8.07 -3.42
N PRO A 210 23.28 -9.04 -3.08
CA PRO A 210 23.42 -9.79 -1.83
C PRO A 210 24.65 -10.72 -1.82
N GLY A 211 25.11 -11.07 -0.62
CA GLY A 211 26.08 -12.15 -0.39
C GLY A 211 27.40 -11.73 0.28
N VAL A 212 27.64 -10.44 0.48
CA VAL A 212 28.79 -9.95 1.27
C VAL A 212 28.31 -8.94 2.30
N ASP A 213 28.13 -7.68 1.90
CA ASP A 213 27.72 -6.64 2.83
C ASP A 213 26.19 -6.49 2.92
N LEU A 214 25.45 -7.16 2.04
CA LEU A 214 24.01 -7.06 1.87
C LEU A 214 23.30 -8.41 1.92
N ASN A 215 22.17 -8.45 2.61
CA ASN A 215 21.27 -9.59 2.63
C ASN A 215 20.23 -9.57 1.50
N TYR A 216 19.88 -8.37 1.03
CA TYR A 216 18.91 -8.17 -0.05
C TYR A 216 19.33 -7.00 -0.93
N GLU A 217 18.96 -7.09 -2.20
CA GLU A 217 19.27 -6.10 -3.22
C GLU A 217 18.78 -4.70 -2.87
N GLU A 218 19.57 -3.70 -3.24
CA GLU A 218 19.23 -2.28 -3.19
C GLU A 218 19.57 -1.63 -4.52
N THR A 219 18.72 -0.71 -4.97
CA THR A 219 18.95 0.13 -6.15
C THR A 219 19.03 1.58 -5.71
N VAL A 220 20.11 2.25 -6.10
CA VAL A 220 20.39 3.63 -5.75
C VAL A 220 20.53 4.48 -7.00
N VAL A 221 19.74 5.54 -7.08
CA VAL A 221 19.86 6.59 -8.10
C VAL A 221 20.31 7.90 -7.45
N TYR A 222 21.04 8.72 -8.18
CA TYR A 222 21.71 9.91 -7.64
C TYR A 222 21.18 11.21 -8.26
N ARG A 223 19.99 11.14 -8.87
CA ARG A 223 19.31 12.28 -9.49
C ARG A 223 17.84 12.29 -9.07
N ASN A 224 17.31 13.48 -8.78
CA ASN A 224 15.89 13.65 -8.45
C ASN A 224 14.99 13.23 -9.62
N ASP A 225 15.45 13.40 -10.86
CA ASP A 225 14.70 13.04 -12.08
C ASP A 225 14.75 11.56 -12.44
N ALA A 226 15.52 10.75 -11.70
CA ALA A 226 15.61 9.31 -11.96
C ALA A 226 14.48 8.50 -11.30
N ILE A 227 13.56 9.14 -10.59
CA ILE A 227 12.51 8.44 -9.85
C ILE A 227 11.23 9.27 -9.74
N ARG A 228 10.07 8.62 -9.88
CA ARG A 228 8.76 9.20 -9.54
C ARG A 228 7.93 8.22 -8.71
N PRO A 229 7.23 8.68 -7.66
CA PRO A 229 6.27 7.84 -6.95
C PRO A 229 5.11 7.50 -7.89
N ALA A 230 4.80 6.21 -8.02
CA ALA A 230 3.80 5.73 -8.98
C ALA A 230 2.59 5.14 -8.26
N TYR A 231 2.81 4.35 -7.21
CA TYR A 231 1.72 3.73 -6.44
C TYR A 231 1.97 3.81 -4.94
N LEU A 232 0.88 4.01 -4.19
CA LEU A 232 0.83 3.81 -2.75
C LEU A 232 0.25 2.42 -2.49
N VAL A 233 1.04 1.55 -1.87
CA VAL A 233 0.62 0.18 -1.52
C VAL A 233 0.28 0.18 -0.04
N VAL A 234 -0.98 -0.10 0.29
CA VAL A 234 -1.47 -0.25 1.66
C VAL A 234 -1.60 -1.74 1.97
N TYR A 235 -1.00 -2.19 3.05
CA TYR A 235 -0.94 -3.60 3.41
C TYR A 235 -1.01 -3.79 4.92
N GLY A 236 -1.39 -4.98 5.36
CA GLY A 236 -1.52 -5.31 6.77
C GLY A 236 -1.81 -6.78 7.00
N PRO A 237 -2.22 -7.16 8.23
CA PRO A 237 -2.71 -8.50 8.49
C PRO A 237 -3.84 -8.87 7.53
N GLN A 238 -4.02 -10.17 7.30
CA GLN A 238 -5.25 -10.65 6.66
C GLN A 238 -6.41 -10.23 7.55
N SER A 239 -7.41 -9.53 6.99
CA SER A 239 -8.64 -9.29 7.71
C SER A 239 -9.27 -10.66 7.97
N SER A 240 -9.35 -11.09 9.22
CA SER A 240 -10.33 -12.11 9.60
C SER A 240 -11.66 -11.58 9.09
N MET A 241 -12.33 -12.32 8.21
CA MET A 241 -13.69 -11.99 7.81
C MET A 241 -14.47 -11.70 9.09
N GLU A 242 -15.16 -10.56 9.15
CA GLU A 242 -16.21 -10.37 10.16
C GLU A 242 -17.15 -11.56 9.98
N GLN A 243 -17.10 -12.50 10.93
CA GLN A 243 -18.12 -13.53 10.98
C GLN A 243 -19.45 -12.79 11.18
N PRO A 244 -20.53 -13.19 10.48
CA PRO A 244 -21.85 -12.68 10.79
C PRO A 244 -22.08 -12.88 12.28
N VAL A 245 -22.35 -11.79 13.00
CA VAL A 245 -22.78 -11.86 14.38
C VAL A 245 -24.08 -12.67 14.36
N GLU A 246 -24.03 -13.92 14.84
CA GLU A 246 -25.26 -14.64 15.17
C GLU A 246 -25.97 -13.80 16.23
N VAL A 247 -27.12 -13.23 15.83
CA VAL A 247 -28.05 -12.61 16.76
C VAL A 247 -28.56 -13.74 17.65
N GLN A 248 -27.97 -13.89 18.83
CA GLN A 248 -28.56 -14.71 19.89
C GLN A 248 -29.93 -14.10 20.21
N SER A 249 -30.97 -14.86 19.90
CA SER A 249 -32.32 -14.57 20.34
C SER A 249 -32.35 -14.58 21.87
N ASP A 250 -32.88 -13.51 22.45
CA ASP A 250 -33.06 -13.35 23.88
C ASP A 250 -33.76 -14.57 24.48
N VAL A 251 -33.04 -15.28 25.35
CA VAL A 251 -33.64 -16.25 26.27
C VAL A 251 -34.27 -15.44 27.40
N LEU A 252 -35.61 -15.38 27.42
CA LEU A 252 -36.40 -14.89 28.54
C LEU A 252 -35.96 -15.59 29.84
N LEU A 253 -35.45 -14.81 30.79
CA LEU A 253 -35.25 -15.26 32.17
C LEU A 253 -36.61 -15.57 32.82
N PRO A 254 -36.76 -16.68 33.56
CA PRO A 254 -37.97 -16.94 34.32
C PRO A 254 -38.05 -16.01 35.56
N PRO A 255 -39.26 -15.66 36.01
CA PRO A 255 -39.45 -14.72 37.12
C PRO A 255 -39.10 -15.35 38.47
N PRO A 256 -38.83 -14.53 39.51
CA PRO A 256 -38.40 -15.02 40.81
C PRO A 256 -39.54 -15.70 41.57
N SER A 257 -39.20 -16.77 42.29
CA SER A 257 -40.12 -17.54 43.12
C SER A 257 -40.51 -16.78 44.39
N ILE A 258 -41.79 -16.44 44.51
CA ILE A 258 -42.39 -15.98 45.75
C ILE A 258 -42.85 -17.20 46.56
N ASN A 259 -42.32 -17.30 47.77
CA ASN A 259 -42.63 -18.36 48.72
C ASN A 259 -43.78 -17.90 49.63
N GLN A 260 -45.00 -18.39 49.41
CA GLN A 260 -46.09 -18.28 50.40
C GLN A 260 -46.90 -19.58 50.45
N LYS A 261 -46.65 -20.35 51.52
CA LYS A 261 -47.68 -21.21 52.11
C LYS A 261 -48.85 -20.33 52.54
N SER A 262 -50.06 -20.56 52.04
CA SER A 262 -51.25 -20.79 52.88
C SER A 262 -52.52 -21.01 52.04
N LEU A 263 -53.35 -21.93 52.54
CA LEU A 263 -54.80 -22.03 52.42
C LEU A 263 -55.46 -22.46 51.09
N ALA A 264 -55.88 -23.72 51.14
CA ALA A 264 -57.05 -24.32 50.52
C ALA A 264 -58.29 -23.40 50.41
N ARG A 265 -58.99 -23.48 49.26
CA ARG A 265 -60.37 -24.01 49.11
C ARG A 265 -61.02 -23.54 47.79
N ASN A 266 -61.59 -24.54 47.11
CA ASN A 266 -62.92 -24.55 46.47
C ASN A 266 -63.17 -23.91 45.07
N VAL A 267 -63.74 -24.79 44.22
CA VAL A 267 -64.84 -24.67 43.24
C VAL A 267 -64.51 -24.73 41.73
N SER A 268 -64.60 -25.97 41.22
CA SER A 268 -65.39 -26.52 40.09
C SER A 268 -66.02 -25.68 38.96
N LYS A 269 -66.09 -26.38 37.79
CA LYS A 269 -66.98 -26.25 36.59
C LYS A 269 -66.45 -25.33 35.45
N ALA A 270 -66.54 -25.64 34.16
CA ALA A 270 -67.42 -26.55 33.40
C ALA A 270 -66.87 -26.94 32.00
N HIS A 271 -67.26 -28.13 31.51
CA HIS A 271 -67.73 -28.55 30.16
C HIS A 271 -67.13 -27.92 28.87
N ALA A 272 -66.57 -28.65 27.90
CA ALA A 272 -67.09 -29.71 27.00
C ALA A 272 -67.72 -29.21 25.67
N LEU A 273 -67.27 -29.86 24.57
CA LEU A 273 -67.98 -30.26 23.32
C LEU A 273 -67.95 -29.40 22.02
N LEU A 274 -67.85 -30.19 20.92
CA LEU A 274 -68.31 -29.99 19.52
C LEU A 274 -67.45 -29.12 18.58
N SER A 275 -67.26 -29.42 17.29
CA SER A 275 -67.61 -30.55 16.40
C SER A 275 -66.95 -30.31 15.04
N ALA A 276 -66.79 -31.40 14.29
CA ALA A 276 -66.21 -31.49 12.95
C ALA A 276 -67.09 -30.93 11.80
N LEU A 277 -66.51 -30.99 10.59
CA LEU A 277 -67.08 -30.97 9.23
C LEU A 277 -67.05 -29.60 8.52
N PHE A 278 -66.26 -29.50 7.44
CA PHE A 278 -66.77 -29.54 6.06
C PHE A 278 -65.64 -29.85 5.05
N THR A 279 -66.04 -30.63 4.05
CA THR A 279 -65.31 -31.33 2.99
C THR A 279 -65.17 -30.50 1.69
N THR A 280 -63.97 -30.50 1.07
CA THR A 280 -63.62 -30.62 -0.39
C THR A 280 -64.30 -29.73 -1.46
N PRO A 281 -63.85 -29.70 -2.76
CA PRO A 281 -62.57 -30.11 -3.40
C PRO A 281 -61.97 -29.07 -4.40
N LEU A 282 -60.81 -29.45 -4.96
CA LEU A 282 -60.19 -28.96 -6.21
C LEU A 282 -61.11 -29.06 -7.45
N ALA A 283 -61.00 -28.08 -8.36
CA ALA A 283 -60.51 -28.23 -9.75
C ALA A 283 -61.02 -27.08 -10.64
N VAL A 284 -60.10 -26.32 -11.25
CA VAL A 284 -59.87 -26.20 -12.71
C VAL A 284 -58.38 -25.90 -12.90
#